data_AF-A0A1Y5PCH0-F1
#
_entry.id   AF-A0A1Y5PCH0-F1
#
_cell.length_a   1.000
_cell.length_b   1.000
_cell.length_c   1.000
_cell.angle_alpha   90.00
_cell.angle_beta   90.00
_cell.angle_gamma   90.00
#
_symmetry.space_group_name_H-M   'P 1'
#
loop_
_entity.id
_entity.type
_entity.pdbx_description
1 polymer ?
#
loop_
_entity_poly.entity_id
_entity_poly.type
_entity_poly.pdbx_seq_one_letter_code
_entity_poly.pdbx_strand_id
1 'polypeptide(L)' 'MAAAAFLAVPSAVVNAAQPGSVAQGGCYDGVMPWNPYLQSCSLPSKQPRVRGAAPDAGAIIACRHHPGCLAWYVNGGGP' A
#
# COMPACT_ATOMS: atom_id res chain seq x y z
N MET A 1 -36.83 40.31 -23.77
CA MET A 1 -35.83 40.06 -22.71
C MET A 1 -36.18 38.71 -22.07
N ALA A 2 -35.33 37.70 -22.15
CA ALA A 2 -35.55 36.39 -21.50
C ALA A 2 -34.27 35.99 -20.76
N ALA A 3 -34.38 35.72 -19.45
CA ALA A 3 -33.27 35.38 -18.58
C ALA A 3 -33.21 33.86 -18.39
N ALA A 4 -32.09 33.25 -18.78
CA ALA A 4 -31.81 31.84 -18.51
C ALA A 4 -30.98 31.73 -17.24
N ALA A 5 -31.53 31.06 -16.22
CA ALA A 5 -30.82 30.75 -14.98
C ALA A 5 -30.10 29.41 -15.11
N PHE A 6 -28.78 29.41 -14.96
CA PHE A 6 -27.97 28.19 -14.93
C PHE A 6 -27.82 27.73 -13.47
N LEU A 7 -28.43 26.58 -13.13
CA LEU A 7 -28.24 25.94 -11.84
C LEU A 7 -26.91 25.19 -11.83
N ALA A 8 -25.92 25.73 -11.13
CA ALA A 8 -24.66 25.05 -10.85
C ALA A 8 -24.90 23.97 -9.78
N VAL A 9 -24.95 22.70 -10.20
CA VAL A 9 -25.00 21.55 -9.30
C VAL A 9 -23.57 21.13 -8.96
N PRO A 10 -23.16 21.05 -7.68
CA PRO A 10 -21.85 20.53 -7.33
C PRO A 10 -21.83 19.03 -7.61
N SER A 11 -20.94 18.61 -8.51
CA SER A 11 -20.64 17.20 -8.74
C SER A 11 -19.89 16.66 -7.52
N ALA A 12 -20.57 15.90 -6.67
CA ALA A 12 -19.91 15.17 -5.60
C ALA A 12 -19.03 14.08 -6.22
N VAL A 13 -17.71 14.32 -6.25
CA VAL A 13 -16.71 13.31 -6.63
C VAL A 13 -16.64 12.27 -5.52
N VAL A 14 -17.36 11.16 -5.69
CA VAL A 14 -17.20 9.98 -4.84
C VAL A 14 -15.90 9.28 -5.23
N ASN A 15 -14.82 9.60 -4.53
CA ASN A 15 -13.59 8.81 -4.61
C ASN A 15 -13.82 7.52 -3.81
N ALA A 16 -14.44 6.53 -4.46
CA ALA A 16 -14.55 5.18 -3.91
C ALA A 16 -13.13 4.61 -3.79
N ALA A 17 -12.47 4.86 -2.65
CA ALA A 17 -11.35 4.05 -2.23
C ALA A 17 -11.90 2.63 -2.09
N GLN A 18 -11.66 1.79 -3.10
CA GLN A 18 -11.92 0.36 -2.98
C GLN A 18 -11.20 -0.12 -1.72
N PRO A 19 -11.92 -0.61 -0.69
CA PRO A 19 -11.26 -1.37 0.34
C PRO A 19 -10.72 -2.61 -0.36
N GLY A 20 -9.42 -2.61 -0.65
CA GLY A 20 -8.74 -3.79 -1.17
C GLY A 20 -9.09 -4.95 -0.25
N SER A 21 -9.82 -5.91 -0.79
CA SER A 21 -10.30 -7.08 -0.08
C SER A 21 -9.14 -7.69 0.69
N VAL A 22 -9.25 -7.75 2.02
CA VAL A 22 -8.33 -8.53 2.85
C VAL A 22 -8.45 -9.98 2.37
N ALA A 23 -7.53 -10.40 1.51
CA ALA A 23 -7.54 -11.75 1.00
C ALA A 23 -7.40 -12.69 2.21
N GLN A 24 -8.38 -13.58 2.37
CA GLN A 24 -8.58 -14.50 3.50
C GLN A 24 -7.52 -15.63 3.56
N GLY A 25 -6.30 -15.35 3.13
CA GLY A 25 -5.19 -16.31 3.01
C GLY A 25 -3.84 -15.68 3.33
N GLY A 26 -3.75 -14.86 4.38
CA GLY A 26 -2.48 -14.36 4.93
C GLY A 26 -1.58 -13.53 3.99
N CYS A 27 -2.01 -13.30 2.74
CA CYS A 27 -1.34 -12.51 1.73
C CYS A 27 -2.36 -11.66 0.96
N TYR A 28 -1.92 -10.59 0.31
CA TYR A 28 -2.76 -9.70 -0.52
C TYR A 28 -2.29 -9.71 -1.97
N ASP A 29 -3.19 -9.36 -2.88
CA ASP A 29 -2.88 -9.27 -4.30
C ASP A 29 -2.08 -7.98 -4.59
N GLY A 30 -0.84 -8.11 -5.06
CA GLY A 30 0.07 -6.98 -5.31
C GLY A 30 1.01 -6.62 -4.16
N VAL A 31 1.63 -5.43 -4.16
CA VAL A 31 2.49 -4.90 -3.08
C VAL A 31 1.84 -3.66 -2.48
N MET A 32 1.67 -3.62 -1.15
CA MET A 32 1.09 -2.45 -0.49
C MET A 32 2.16 -1.39 -0.29
N PRO A 33 1.99 -0.18 -0.87
CA PRO A 33 2.91 0.91 -0.62
C PRO A 33 2.98 1.21 0.88
N TRP A 34 4.18 1.56 1.36
CA TRP A 34 4.42 1.98 2.75
C TRP A 34 4.23 0.91 3.83
N ASN A 35 3.80 -0.29 3.49
CA ASN A 35 3.61 -1.35 4.46
C ASN A 35 4.39 -2.63 4.07
N PRO A 36 5.66 -2.73 4.46
CA PRO A 36 6.50 -3.88 4.11
C PRO A 36 6.16 -5.13 4.93
N TYR A 37 5.27 -5.06 5.92
CA TYR A 37 4.96 -6.19 6.83
C TYR A 37 4.00 -7.19 6.22
N LEU A 38 3.13 -6.71 5.35
CA LEU A 38 2.15 -7.56 4.71
C LEU A 38 2.86 -8.47 3.68
N GLN A 39 2.42 -9.72 3.56
CA GLN A 39 2.85 -10.63 2.49
C GLN A 39 2.06 -10.47 1.18
N SER A 40 2.75 -10.33 0.06
CA SER A 40 2.11 -10.35 -1.26
C SER A 40 1.94 -11.78 -1.77
N CYS A 41 0.81 -12.07 -2.43
CA CYS A 41 0.58 -13.36 -3.08
C CYS A 41 1.30 -13.51 -4.43
N SER A 42 1.74 -12.40 -5.04
CA SER A 42 2.45 -12.40 -6.33
C SER A 42 3.98 -12.41 -6.19
N LEU A 43 4.48 -12.31 -4.97
CA LEU A 43 5.90 -12.40 -4.63
C LEU A 43 6.21 -13.73 -3.95
N PRO A 44 7.46 -14.18 -4.01
CA PRO A 44 7.90 -15.33 -3.23
C PRO A 44 7.62 -15.13 -1.73
N SER A 45 7.38 -16.24 -1.04
CA SER A 45 7.16 -16.25 0.41
C SER A 45 8.27 -15.51 1.13
N LYS A 46 7.89 -14.68 2.11
CA LYS A 46 8.84 -13.94 2.93
C LYS A 46 9.79 -14.88 3.65
N GLN A 47 11.07 -14.54 3.67
CA GLN A 47 12.00 -15.25 4.52
C GLN A 47 11.82 -14.81 5.98
N PRO A 48 12.19 -15.65 6.95
CA PRO A 48 12.21 -15.24 8.35
C PRO A 48 13.08 -13.99 8.50
N ARG A 49 12.49 -12.90 8.99
CA ARG A 49 13.22 -11.64 9.12
C ARG A 49 14.18 -11.73 10.31
N VAL A 50 15.47 -11.58 10.04
CA VAL A 50 16.49 -11.37 11.07
C VAL A 50 16.95 -9.92 11.00
N ARG A 51 17.13 -9.28 12.15
CA ARG A 51 17.63 -7.91 12.22
C ARG A 51 18.99 -7.81 11.50
N GLY A 52 19.10 -6.89 10.56
CA GLY A 52 20.29 -6.70 9.73
C GLY A 52 20.41 -7.63 8.52
N ALA A 53 19.48 -8.58 8.34
CA ALA A 53 19.43 -9.40 7.13
C ALA A 53 19.00 -8.58 5.90
N ALA A 54 19.22 -9.16 4.71
CA ALA A 54 18.74 -8.57 3.47
C ALA A 54 17.20 -8.44 3.50
N PRO A 55 16.64 -7.30 3.06
CA PRO A 55 15.20 -7.13 2.97
C PRO A 55 14.60 -8.00 1.86
N ASP A 56 13.40 -8.51 2.09
CA ASP A 56 12.64 -9.26 1.09
C ASP A 56 12.22 -8.36 -0.10
N ALA A 57 11.99 -8.98 -1.26
CA ALA A 57 11.53 -8.25 -2.45
C ALA A 57 10.27 -7.41 -2.20
N GLY A 58 9.32 -7.93 -1.42
CA GLY A 58 8.11 -7.19 -1.03
C GLY A 58 8.42 -5.93 -0.21
N ALA A 59 9.40 -5.98 0.70
CA ALA A 59 9.82 -4.82 1.48
C ALA A 59 10.53 -3.76 0.63
N ILE A 60 11.37 -4.20 -0.32
CA ILE A 60 12.06 -3.32 -1.27
C ILE A 60 11.03 -2.56 -2.13
N ILE A 61 10.02 -3.26 -2.66
CA ILE A 61 8.99 -2.67 -3.52
C ILE A 61 8.07 -1.76 -2.69
N ALA A 62 7.64 -2.19 -1.50
CA ALA A 62 6.75 -1.42 -0.61
C ALA A 62 7.39 -0.12 -0.11
N CYS A 63 8.70 -0.14 0.19
CA CYS A 63 9.46 1.02 0.66
C CYS A 63 10.24 1.74 -0.46
N ARG A 64 9.93 1.50 -1.74
CA ARG A 64 10.65 2.15 -2.86
C ARG A 64 10.64 3.68 -2.70
N HIS A 65 11.77 4.34 -2.94
CA HIS A 65 11.96 5.78 -2.73
C HIS A 65 11.83 6.28 -1.27
N HIS A 66 11.66 5.37 -0.30
CA HIS A 66 11.55 5.69 1.13
C HIS A 66 12.63 4.95 1.92
N PRO A 67 13.89 5.43 1.90
CA PRO A 67 15.00 4.73 2.56
C PRO A 67 14.79 4.56 4.07
N GLY A 68 14.06 5.48 4.72
CA GLY A 68 13.68 5.35 6.13
C GLY A 68 12.77 4.15 6.43
N CYS A 69 11.84 3.83 5.53
CA CYS A 69 10.95 2.65 5.64
C CYS A 69 11.77 1.35 5.57
N LEU A 70 12.69 1.28 4.60
CA LEU A 70 13.55 0.10 4.42
C LEU A 70 14.54 -0.05 5.59
N ALA A 71 15.17 1.05 6.01
CA ALA A 71 16.09 1.04 7.14
C ALA A 71 15.39 0.61 8.43
N TRP A 72 14.19 1.10 8.70
CA TRP A 72 13.41 0.70 9.87
C TRP A 72 13.05 -0.79 9.83
N TYR A 73 12.62 -1.28 8.67
CA TYR A 73 12.31 -2.70 8.44
C TYR A 73 13.49 -3.63 8.73
N VAL A 74 14.68 -3.31 8.19
CA VAL A 74 15.91 -4.10 8.36
C VAL A 74 16.44 -4.03 9.80
N ASN A 75 16.29 -2.88 10.46
CA ASN A 75 16.76 -2.69 11.83
C ASN A 75 15.85 -3.33 12.91
N GLY A 76 14.81 -4.07 12.52
CA GLY A 76 13.90 -4.74 13.46
C GLY A 76 12.78 -3.84 13.97
N GLY A 77 12.52 -2.72 13.30
CA GLY A 77 11.30 -1.95 13.51
C GLY A 77 10.09 -2.71 12.97
N GLY A 78 8.94 -2.54 13.62
CA GLY A 78 7.67 -3.17 13.23
C GLY A 78 6.93 -3.83 14.39
N PRO A 79 5.66 -4.20 14.18
CA PRO A 79 4.99 -5.20 15.02
C PRO A 79 5.61 -6.60 14.85
#